data_AF-A0A2V6BD57-F1
#
_entry.id   AF-A0A2V6BD57-F1
#
_cell.length_a   1.000
_cell.length_b   1.000
_cell.length_c   1.000
_cell.angle_alpha   90.00
_cell.angle_beta   90.00
_cell.angle_gamma   90.00
#
_symmetry.space_group_name_H-M   'P 1'
#
loop_
_entity.id
_entity.type
_entity.pdbx_description
1 polymer ?
#
loop_
_entity_poly.entity_id
_entity_poly.type
_entity_poly.pdbx_seq_one_letter_code
_entity_poly.pdbx_strand_id
1 'polypeptide(L)'
;MARLSLAKLERHLYSAADRLRQEGLDAAIYKDYIFGLLFLKRCSDVFDAERSKIVALKVAEGMTEEKAEAAYGENPDFYDSFFLPERARC
;
A
#
# COMPACT_ATOMS: atom_id res chain seq x y z
N MET A 1 10.24 -17.13 16.57
CA MET A 1 9.99 -15.68 16.41
C MET A 1 8.81 -15.30 17.30
N ALA A 2 8.97 -14.33 18.20
CA ALA A 2 7.86 -13.88 19.04
C ALA A 2 6.77 -13.26 18.16
N ARG A 3 5.59 -13.90 18.08
CA ARG A 3 4.44 -13.34 17.36
C ARG A 3 4.04 -12.03 18.03
N LEU A 4 3.99 -10.96 17.23
CA LEU A 4 3.46 -9.68 17.66
C LEU A 4 1.97 -9.88 17.99
N SER A 5 1.54 -9.56 19.21
CA SER A 5 0.11 -9.58 19.53
C SER A 5 -0.56 -8.33 18.95
N LEU A 6 -1.85 -8.45 18.61
CA LEU A 6 -2.64 -7.33 18.11
C LEU A 6 -2.56 -6.12 19.05
N ALA A 7 -2.75 -6.34 20.36
CA ALA A 7 -2.66 -5.29 21.37
C ALA A 7 -1.28 -4.59 21.40
N LYS A 8 -0.19 -5.34 21.16
CA LYS A 8 1.16 -4.75 21.09
C LYS A 8 1.34 -3.89 19.84
N LEU A 9 0.77 -4.32 18.71
CA LEU A 9 0.77 -3.56 17.46
C LEU A 9 -0.05 -2.28 17.60
N GLU A 10 -1.27 -2.38 18.11
CA GLU A 10 -2.16 -1.23 18.35
C GLU A 10 -1.50 -0.18 19.22
N ARG A 11 -0.91 -0.59 20.37
CA ARG A 11 -0.21 0.34 21.25
C ARG A 11 0.98 1.01 20.57
N HIS A 12 1.71 0.28 19.73
CA HIS A 12 2.85 0.82 19.00
C HIS A 12 2.41 1.85 17.95
N LEU A 13 1.39 1.53 17.14
CA LEU A 13 0.84 2.43 16.14
C LEU A 13 0.22 3.68 16.77
N TYR A 14 -0.49 3.53 17.89
CA TYR A 14 -1.07 4.65 18.63
C TYR A 14 0.02 5.61 19.15
N SER A 15 1.11 5.06 19.72
CA SER A 15 2.24 5.87 20.17
C SER A 15 2.95 6.58 19.02
N ALA A 16 3.05 5.95 17.84
CA ALA A 16 3.61 6.59 16.65
C ALA A 16 2.70 7.73 16.15
N ALA A 17 1.39 7.50 16.12
CA ALA A 17 0.40 8.51 15.72
C ALA A 17 0.41 9.73 16.66
N ASP A 18 0.48 9.50 17.97
CA ASP A 18 0.54 10.59 18.96
C ASP A 18 1.80 11.46 18.80
N ARG A 19 2.95 10.86 18.46
CA ARG A 19 4.18 11.60 18.13
C ARG A 19 4.03 12.46 16.87
N LEU A 20 3.25 12.01 15.88
CA LEU A 20 3.03 12.73 14.62
C LEU A 20 2.03 13.88 14.74
N ARG A 21 1.12 13.82 15.73
CA ARG A 21 0.09 14.85 15.94
C ARG A 21 0.67 16.26 16.16
N GLN A 22 1.90 16.37 16.70
CA GLN A 22 2.59 17.62 17.10
C GLN A 22 1.73 18.55 17.98
N GLU A 23 2.36 19.48 18.70
CA GLU A 23 1.62 20.44 19.54
C GLU A 23 0.84 21.42 18.64
N GLY A 24 -0.50 21.39 18.73
CA GLY A 24 -1.38 22.38 18.09
C GLY A 24 -2.34 21.84 17.02
N LEU A 25 -2.27 20.56 16.64
CA LEU A 25 -3.24 19.95 15.74
C LEU A 25 -4.40 19.33 16.54
N ASP A 26 -5.62 19.83 16.31
CA ASP A 26 -6.82 19.23 16.89
C ASP A 26 -6.98 17.77 16.45
N ALA A 27 -7.41 16.91 17.36
CA ALA A 27 -7.58 15.49 17.11
C ALA A 27 -8.57 15.22 15.97
N ALA A 28 -9.59 16.07 15.82
CA ALA A 28 -10.55 15.96 14.72
C ALA A 28 -9.88 16.20 13.35
N ILE A 29 -8.96 17.17 13.27
CA ILE A 29 -8.22 17.49 12.04
C ILE A 29 -7.18 16.40 11.74
N TYR A 30 -6.44 15.94 12.76
CA TYR A 30 -5.46 14.86 12.59
C TYR A 30 -6.09 13.58 12.04
N LYS A 31 -7.30 13.26 12.51
CA LYS A 31 -8.08 12.09 12.10
C LYS A 31 -8.31 12.05 10.57
N ASP A 32 -8.63 13.19 9.98
CA ASP A 32 -8.94 13.26 8.54
C ASP A 32 -7.67 13.03 7.69
N TYR A 33 -6.50 13.50 8.14
CA TYR A 33 -5.23 13.23 7.48
C TYR A 33 -4.76 11.78 7.64
N ILE A 34 -4.81 11.23 8.86
CA ILE A 34 -4.31 9.87 9.10
C ILE A 34 -5.14 8.82 8.37
N PHE A 35 -6.47 8.99 8.29
CA PHE A 35 -7.30 8.08 7.50
C PHE A 35 -7.04 8.18 6.00
N GLY A 36 -6.80 9.39 5.47
CA GLY A 36 -6.39 9.56 4.08
C GLY A 36 -5.08 8.82 3.77
N LEU A 37 -4.08 8.95 4.64
CA LEU A 37 -2.79 8.26 4.49
C LEU A 37 -2.92 6.74 4.61
N LEU A 38 -3.69 6.24 5.59
CA LEU A 38 -3.93 4.81 5.77
C LEU A 38 -4.69 4.21 4.58
N PHE A 39 -5.66 4.95 4.03
CA PHE A 39 -6.38 4.55 2.83
C PHE A 39 -5.43 4.46 1.63
N LEU A 40 -4.63 5.50 1.40
CA LEU A 40 -3.67 5.53 0.29
C LEU A 40 -2.67 4.37 0.40
N LYS A 41 -2.10 4.14 1.59
CA LYS A 41 -1.21 3.01 1.85
C LYS A 41 -1.90 1.67 1.58
N ARG A 42 -3.16 1.51 2.00
CA ARG A 42 -3.91 0.29 1.76
C ARG A 42 -4.16 0.07 0.26
N CYS A 43 -4.48 1.12 -0.50
CA CYS A 43 -4.63 1.04 -1.94
C CYS A 43 -3.31 0.65 -2.61
N SER A 44 -2.18 1.25 -2.20
CA SER A 44 -0.85 0.86 -2.70
C SER A 44 -0.54 -0.62 -2.39
N ASP A 45 -0.80 -1.09 -1.17
CA ASP A 45 -0.55 -2.49 -0.79
C ASP A 45 -1.36 -3.50 -1.58
N VAL A 46 -2.64 -3.20 -1.84
CA VAL A 46 -3.51 -4.07 -2.63
C VAL A 46 -3.06 -4.08 -4.08
N PHE A 47 -2.76 -2.91 -4.65
CA PHE A 47 -2.26 -2.79 -6.02
C PHE A 47 -0.93 -3.53 -6.21
N ASP A 48 0.04 -3.35 -5.31
CA ASP A 48 1.34 -4.02 -5.40
C ASP A 48 1.20 -5.55 -5.34
N ALA A 49 0.29 -6.05 -4.50
CA ALA A 49 0.01 -7.48 -4.40
C ALA A 49 -0.65 -8.04 -5.67
N GLU A 50 -1.52 -7.27 -6.34
CA GLU A 50 -2.14 -7.65 -7.61
C GLU A 50 -1.15 -7.57 -8.77
N ARG A 51 -0.39 -6.46 -8.88
CA ARG A 51 0.68 -6.28 -9.87
C ARG A 51 1.67 -7.43 -9.81
N SER A 52 2.15 -7.76 -8.60
CA SER A 52 3.10 -8.86 -8.39
C SER A 52 2.56 -10.20 -8.88
N LYS A 53 1.26 -10.47 -8.75
CA LYS A 53 0.64 -11.71 -9.25
C LYS A 53 0.59 -11.74 -10.78
N ILE A 54 0.17 -10.63 -11.40
CA ILE A 54 0.09 -10.51 -12.86
C ILE A 54 1.47 -10.72 -13.48
N VAL A 55 2.48 -10.05 -12.94
CA VAL A 55 3.86 -10.11 -13.42
C VAL A 55 4.44 -11.49 -13.21
N ALA A 56 4.26 -12.09 -12.02
CA ALA A 56 4.71 -13.45 -11.75
C ALA A 56 4.09 -14.49 -12.69
N LEU A 57 2.81 -14.33 -13.04
CA LEU A 57 2.13 -15.21 -14.01
C LEU A 57 2.76 -15.09 -15.41
N LYS A 58 3.06 -13.88 -15.85
CA LYS A 58 3.70 -13.63 -17.17
C LYS A 58 5.15 -14.10 -17.22
N VAL A 59 5.87 -13.97 -16.11
CA VAL A 59 7.22 -14.54 -15.97
C VAL A 59 7.17 -16.07 -16.03
N ALA A 60 6.18 -16.70 -15.39
CA ALA A 60 5.98 -18.14 -15.46
C ALA A 60 5.61 -18.63 -16.88
N GLU A 61 4.98 -17.78 -17.70
CA GLU A 61 4.71 -18.02 -19.13
C GLU A 61 5.96 -17.84 -20.02
N GLY A 62 7.11 -17.48 -19.45
CA GLY A 62 8.39 -17.40 -20.15
C GLY A 62 8.82 -15.99 -20.56
N MET A 63 8.12 -14.95 -20.09
CA MET A 63 8.58 -13.57 -20.28
C MET A 63 9.70 -13.21 -19.30
N THR A 64 10.57 -12.27 -19.68
CA THR A 64 11.48 -11.64 -18.73
C THR A 64 10.70 -10.72 -17.79
N GLU A 65 11.15 -10.60 -16.54
CA GLU A 65 10.49 -9.78 -15.52
C GLU A 65 10.29 -8.34 -15.97
N GLU A 66 11.31 -7.71 -16.57
CA GLU A 66 11.25 -6.35 -17.11
C GLU A 66 10.16 -6.18 -18.17
N LYS A 67 9.99 -7.17 -19.05
CA LYS A 67 8.96 -7.14 -20.11
C LYS A 67 7.58 -7.41 -19.54
N ALA A 68 7.47 -8.30 -18.56
CA ALA A 68 6.22 -8.57 -17.86
C ALA A 68 5.73 -7.33 -17.10
N GLU A 69 6.63 -6.64 -16.40
CA GLU A 69 6.34 -5.38 -15.70
C GLU A 69 5.89 -4.29 -16.68
N ALA A 70 6.69 -4.01 -17.71
CA ALA A 70 6.40 -2.91 -18.63
C ALA A 70 5.13 -3.13 -19.48
N ALA A 71 4.84 -4.36 -19.89
CA ALA A 71 3.72 -4.66 -20.77
C ALA A 71 2.41 -4.96 -20.02
N TYR A 72 2.49 -5.50 -18.79
CA TYR A 72 1.31 -5.96 -18.03
C TYR A 72 1.22 -5.30 -16.66
N GLY A 73 2.32 -5.24 -15.91
CA GLY A 73 2.34 -4.62 -14.58
C GLY A 73 1.97 -3.13 -14.60
N GLU A 74 2.42 -2.40 -15.62
CA GLU A 74 2.14 -0.96 -15.79
C GLU A 74 0.97 -0.67 -16.74
N ASN A 75 0.20 -1.69 -17.12
CA ASN A 75 -0.93 -1.54 -18.03
C ASN A 75 -2.27 -1.64 -17.28
N PRO A 76 -3.07 -0.56 -17.21
CA PRO A 76 -4.36 -0.53 -16.51
C PRO A 76 -5.37 -1.58 -16.97
N ASP A 77 -5.31 -2.01 -18.24
CA ASP A 77 -6.29 -2.95 -18.81
C ASP A 77 -6.22 -4.36 -18.20
N PHE A 78 -5.14 -4.69 -17.49
CA PHE A 78 -4.93 -5.99 -16.85
C PHE A 78 -5.40 -6.05 -15.38
N TYR A 79 -6.06 -4.99 -14.89
CA TYR A 79 -6.55 -4.90 -13.52
C TYR A 79 -8.08 -4.83 -13.48
N ASP A 80 -8.71 -5.81 -12.83
CA ASP A 80 -10.17 -5.83 -12.65
C ASP A 80 -10.65 -4.84 -11.59
N SER A 81 -9.79 -4.51 -10.60
CA SER A 81 -10.15 -3.73 -9.43
C SER A 81 -9.91 -2.23 -9.66
N PHE A 82 -8.63 -1.83 -9.68
CA PHE A 82 -8.16 -0.48 -9.91
C PHE A 82 -6.68 -0.50 -10.29
N PHE A 83 -6.26 0.50 -11.04
CA PHE A 83 -4.85 0.75 -11.35
C PHE A 83 -4.36 1.98 -10.60
N LEU A 84 -3.21 1.84 -9.92
CA LEU A 84 -2.54 2.98 -9.27
C LEU A 84 -1.37 3.47 -10.15
N PRO A 85 -1.43 4.73 -10.65
CA PRO A 85 -0.30 5.30 -11.37
C PRO A 85 0.88 5.49 -10.42
N GLU A 86 2.10 5.42 -10.96
CA GLU A 86 3.35 5.48 -10.18
C GLU A 86 3.40 6.63 -9.17
N ARG A 87 2.97 7.84 -9.58
CA ARG A 87 2.93 9.04 -8.72
C ARG A 87 2.03 8.93 -7.48
N ALA A 88 1.13 7.96 -7.45
CA ALA A 88 0.14 7.75 -6.38
C ALA A 88 0.46 6.51 -5.53
N ARG A 89 1.62 5.86 -5.75
CA ARG A 89 2.10 4.74 -4.94
C ARG A 89 2.87 5.31 -3.73
N CYS A 90 2.62 4.78 -2.53
CA CYS A 90 3.17 5.26 -1.25
C CYS A 90 3.82 4.17 -0.42
#